data_AF-A0ABC8SJA5-F1
#
_entry.id   AF-A0ABC8SJA5-F1
#
_cell.length_a   1.000
_cell.length_b   1.000
_cell.length_c   1.000
_cell.angle_alpha   90.00
_cell.angle_beta   90.00
_cell.angle_gamma   90.00
#
_symmetry.space_group_name_H-M   'P 1'
#
loop_
_entity.id
_entity.type
_entity.pdbx_description
1 polymer ?
#
loop_
_entity_poly.entity_id
_entity_poly.type
_entity_poly.pdbx_seq_one_letter_code
_entity_poly.pdbx_strand_id
1 'polypeptide(L)'
;MAFRRNCLLLIVVLIVVWGSQCGDAFGTFGFDVHHRYSDPVKGILDLDGLPEKGSMEYYSAMAHRDRFIRRHGGRRLADTVDSSPLTFDGGNETYQID
;
A
#
# COMPACT_ATOMS: atom_id res chain seq x y z
N MET A 1 -48.73 -4.92 -26.29
CA MET A 1 -47.79 -5.66 -25.39
C MET A 1 -46.40 -5.01 -25.29
N ALA A 2 -45.80 -4.55 -26.39
CA ALA A 2 -44.44 -3.97 -26.39
C ALA A 2 -44.27 -2.70 -25.54
N PHE A 3 -45.25 -1.78 -25.53
CA PHE A 3 -45.18 -0.53 -24.75
C PHE A 3 -45.06 -0.77 -23.24
N ARG A 4 -45.90 -1.64 -22.66
CA ARG A 4 -45.81 -2.03 -21.24
C ARG A 4 -44.48 -2.71 -20.89
N ARG A 5 -43.96 -3.56 -21.80
CA ARG A 5 -42.66 -4.23 -21.62
C ARG A 5 -41.51 -3.22 -21.61
N ASN A 6 -41.54 -2.23 -22.49
CA ASN A 6 -40.52 -1.17 -22.55
C ASN A 6 -40.58 -0.25 -21.32
N CYS A 7 -41.77 0.08 -20.81
CA CYS A 7 -41.91 0.84 -19.57
C CYS A 7 -41.37 0.07 -18.35
N LEU A 8 -41.64 -1.24 -18.26
CA LEU A 8 -41.11 -2.08 -17.18
C LEU A 8 -39.58 -2.18 -17.23
N LEU A 9 -39.00 -2.33 -18.44
CA LEU A 9 -37.55 -2.32 -18.61
C LEU A 9 -36.93 -0.98 -18.20
N LEU A 10 -37.55 0.14 -18.55
CA LEU A 10 -37.10 1.47 -18.12
C LEU A 10 -37.14 1.63 -16.60
N ILE A 11 -38.20 1.17 -15.94
CA ILE A 11 -38.31 1.21 -14.48
C ILE A 11 -37.22 0.37 -13.83
N VAL A 12 -36.95 -0.83 -14.35
CA VAL A 12 -35.88 -1.70 -13.84
C VAL A 12 -34.51 -1.03 -14.01
N VAL A 13 -34.22 -0.43 -15.16
CA VAL A 13 -32.97 0.30 -15.40
C VAL A 13 -32.82 1.47 -14.42
N LEU A 14 -33.89 2.25 -14.20
CA LEU A 14 -33.86 3.37 -13.26
C LEU A 14 -33.60 2.92 -11.81
N ILE A 15 -34.19 1.79 -11.38
CA ILE A 15 -33.94 1.21 -10.05
C ILE A 15 -32.48 0.76 -9.92
N VAL A 16 -31.92 0.13 -10.96
CA VAL A 16 -30.51 -0.32 -10.94
C VAL A 16 -29.55 0.87 -10.88
N VAL A 17 -29.78 1.91 -11.69
CA VAL A 17 -28.94 3.14 -11.70
C VAL A 17 -29.04 3.91 -10.38
N TRP A 18 -30.21 3.94 -9.76
CA TRP A 18 -30.38 4.56 -8.44
C TRP A 18 -29.69 3.73 -7.34
N GLY A 19 -29.84 2.40 -7.36
CA GLY A 19 -29.21 1.50 -6.41
C GLY A 19 -27.68 1.48 -6.50
N SER A 20 -27.11 1.70 -7.70
CA SER A 20 -25.65 1.72 -7.90
C SER A 20 -24.97 3.00 -7.41
N GLN A 21 -25.72 4.05 -7.05
CA GLN A 21 -25.16 5.30 -6.51
C GLN A 21 -24.89 5.23 -4.99
N CYS A 22 -25.43 4.22 -4.30
CA CYS A 22 -25.15 3.94 -2.90
C CYS A 22 -24.14 2.80 -2.79
N GLY A 23 -22.88 3.09 -3.11
CA GLY A 23 -21.78 2.21 -2.78
C GLY A 23 -20.71 3.03 -2.08
N ASP A 24 -20.55 2.85 -0.76
CA ASP A 24 -19.37 3.30 -0.01
C ASP A 24 -18.15 2.43 -0.38
N ALA A 25 -17.93 2.21 -1.69
CA ALA A 25 -16.78 1.48 -2.23
C ALA A 25 -15.49 2.32 -2.17
N PHE A 26 -15.59 3.58 -1.74
CA PHE A 26 -14.47 4.44 -1.40
C PHE A 26 -14.09 4.33 0.09
N GLY A 27 -13.88 3.10 0.56
CA GLY A 27 -13.16 2.89 1.82
C GLY A 27 -11.67 3.13 1.59
N THR A 28 -11.01 3.88 2.47
CA THR A 28 -9.55 3.92 2.49
C THR A 28 -9.02 2.57 2.96
N PHE A 29 -8.53 1.75 2.03
CA PHE A 29 -7.78 0.55 2.42
C PHE A 29 -6.36 1.00 2.81
N GLY A 30 -5.99 0.73 4.06
CA GLY A 30 -4.66 0.95 4.58
C GLY A 30 -4.11 -0.36 5.12
N PHE A 31 -2.81 -0.59 4.93
CA PHE A 31 -2.12 -1.72 5.54
C PHE A 31 -1.14 -1.18 6.58
N ASP A 32 -1.11 -1.79 7.76
CA ASP A 32 0.00 -1.59 8.69
C ASP A 32 1.19 -2.43 8.20
N VAL A 33 2.22 -1.75 7.71
CA VAL A 33 3.41 -2.40 7.15
C VAL A 33 4.49 -2.45 8.21
N HIS A 34 4.76 -3.65 8.71
CA HIS A 34 5.79 -3.91 9.69
C HIS A 34 7.10 -4.41 9.06
N HIS A 35 8.25 -3.88 9.48
CA HIS A 35 9.55 -4.47 9.16
C HIS A 35 9.84 -5.70 10.04
N ARG A 36 10.77 -6.58 9.61
CA ARG A 36 11.08 -7.87 10.27
C ARG A 36 11.41 -7.76 11.77
N TYR A 37 11.95 -6.63 12.19
CA TYR A 37 12.42 -6.40 13.56
C TYR A 37 11.40 -5.64 14.43
N SER A 38 10.18 -5.38 13.94
CA SER A 38 9.15 -4.67 14.70
C SER A 38 8.54 -5.57 15.79
N ASP A 39 7.96 -4.96 16.82
CA ASP A 39 7.40 -5.70 17.96
C ASP A 39 6.26 -6.65 17.55
N PRO A 40 5.33 -6.28 16.64
CA PRO A 40 4.32 -7.21 16.13
C PRO A 40 4.92 -8.44 15.45
N VAL A 41 6.00 -8.27 14.67
CA VAL A 41 6.64 -9.40 13.97
C VAL A 41 7.40 -10.29 14.95
N LYS A 42 8.08 -9.71 15.93
CA LYS A 42 8.79 -10.47 16.99
C LYS A 42 7.83 -11.31 17.81
N GLY A 43 6.66 -10.77 18.16
CA GLY A 43 5.64 -11.49 18.93
C GLY A 43 4.99 -12.66 18.17
N ILE A 44 5.00 -12.63 16.82
CA ILE A 44 4.45 -13.70 15.99
C ILE A 44 5.49 -14.79 15.69
N LEU A 45 6.72 -14.38 15.38
CA LEU A 45 7.75 -15.29 14.86
C LEU A 45 8.65 -15.89 15.95
N ASP A 46 8.47 -15.52 17.22
CA ASP A 46 9.24 -15.97 18.39
C ASP A 46 10.74 -16.14 18.09
N LEU A 47 11.34 -15.05 17.59
CA LEU A 47 12.71 -15.05 17.10
C LEU A 47 13.67 -14.60 18.21
N ASP A 48 14.52 -15.53 18.66
CA ASP A 48 15.65 -15.24 19.55
C ASP A 48 16.77 -14.46 18.82
N GLY A 49 17.57 -13.73 19.61
CA GLY A 49 18.81 -13.12 19.14
C GLY A 49 18.64 -11.94 18.17
N LEU A 50 17.44 -11.36 18.10
CA LEU A 50 17.22 -10.16 17.31
C LEU A 50 17.86 -8.92 17.96
N PRO A 51 18.36 -7.96 17.16
CA PRO A 51 18.90 -6.73 17.69
C PRO A 51 17.88 -5.98 18.56
N GLU A 52 18.35 -5.40 19.67
CA GLU A 52 17.52 -4.58 20.54
C GLU A 52 17.02 -3.34 19.78
N LYS A 53 15.72 -3.05 19.86
CA LYS A 53 15.10 -1.94 19.13
C LYS A 53 15.74 -0.61 19.55
N GLY A 54 16.24 0.15 18.57
CA GLY A 54 16.93 1.43 18.83
C GLY A 54 18.44 1.31 19.07
N SER A 55 19.00 0.10 19.13
CA SER A 55 20.44 -0.11 19.15
C SER A 55 21.12 0.22 17.81
N MET A 56 22.45 0.38 17.83
CA MET A 56 23.23 0.54 16.60
C MET A 56 23.09 -0.68 15.69
N GLU A 57 23.08 -1.87 16.29
CA GLU A 57 22.92 -3.15 15.63
C GLU A 57 21.58 -3.22 14.90
N TYR A 58 20.51 -2.73 15.53
CA TYR A 58 19.17 -2.67 14.94
C TYR A 58 19.13 -1.82 13.66
N TYR A 59 19.70 -0.61 13.70
CA TYR A 59 19.74 0.25 12.52
C TYR A 59 20.67 -0.31 11.44
N SER A 60 21.78 -0.94 11.84
CA SER A 60 22.70 -1.59 10.89
C SER A 60 22.02 -2.74 10.13
N ALA A 61 21.22 -3.56 10.83
CA ALA A 61 20.50 -4.69 10.24
C ALA A 61 19.38 -4.23 9.29
N MET A 62 18.72 -3.10 9.61
CA MET A 62 17.73 -2.48 8.74
C MET A 62 18.39 -1.91 7.47
N ALA A 63 19.43 -1.10 7.62
CA ALA A 63 20.15 -0.49 6.50
C ALA A 63 20.82 -1.52 5.58
N HIS A 64 21.34 -2.62 6.14
CA HIS A 64 21.94 -3.69 5.34
C HIS A 64 20.93 -4.33 4.38
N ARG A 65 19.70 -4.60 4.85
CA ARG A 65 18.62 -5.13 4.03
C ARG A 65 18.20 -4.16 2.93
N ASP A 66 18.05 -2.88 3.26
CA ASP A 66 17.64 -1.85 2.30
C ASP A 66 18.67 -1.69 1.18
N ARG A 67 19.97 -1.74 1.53
CA ARG A 67 21.05 -1.74 0.53
C ARG A 67 20.98 -2.94 -0.40
N PHE A 68 20.71 -4.13 0.12
CA PHE A 68 20.55 -5.33 -0.69
C PHE A 68 19.36 -5.19 -1.66
N ILE A 69 18.20 -4.74 -1.15
CA ILE A 69 17.00 -4.53 -1.97
C ILE A 69 17.24 -3.46 -3.05
N ARG A 70 17.87 -2.32 -2.71
CA ARG A 70 18.21 -1.26 -3.67
C ARG A 70 19.22 -1.73 -4.73
N ARG A 71 20.26 -2.45 -4.32
CA ARG A 71 21.32 -2.94 -5.22
C ARG A 71 20.81 -4.00 -6.19
N HIS A 72 19.88 -4.85 -5.77
CA HIS A 72 19.33 -5.95 -6.58
C HIS A 72 18.06 -5.58 -7.35
N GLY A 73 17.71 -4.28 -7.45
CA GLY A 73 16.54 -3.83 -8.21
C GLY A 73 15.20 -4.21 -7.58
N GLY A 74 15.16 -4.49 -6.27
CA GLY A 74 13.98 -4.97 -5.57
C GLY A 74 12.92 -3.90 -5.31
N ARG A 75 11.66 -4.27 -5.58
CA ARG A 75 10.39 -3.55 -5.28
C ARG A 75 10.43 -2.05 -5.60
N ARG A 76 10.52 -1.73 -6.89
CA ARG A 76 10.03 -0.46 -7.43
C ARG A 76 8.50 -0.48 -7.34
N LEU A 77 7.94 -0.11 -6.19
CA LEU A 77 6.48 0.04 -6.03
C LEU A 77 5.90 1.16 -6.91
N ALA A 78 6.77 1.98 -7.51
CA ALA A 78 6.47 2.90 -8.59
C ALA A 78 7.51 2.71 -9.70
N ASP A 79 7.32 1.69 -10.54
CA ASP A 79 8.07 1.57 -11.80
C ASP A 79 7.37 2.45 -12.85
N THR A 80 7.44 3.77 -12.67
CA THR A 80 7.22 4.73 -13.76
C THR A 80 8.55 4.92 -14.48
N VAL A 81 8.47 5.15 -15.79
CA VAL A 81 9.53 4.99 -16.81
C VAL A 81 10.84 5.74 -16.52
N ASP A 82 10.90 6.65 -15.55
CA ASP A 82 12.09 7.42 -15.21
C ASP A 82 12.67 7.01 -13.86
N SER A 83 13.86 6.42 -13.91
CA SER A 83 14.62 5.90 -12.76
C SER A 83 15.34 7.00 -11.96
N SER A 84 14.63 8.07 -11.59
CA SER A 84 15.19 9.05 -10.66
C SER A 84 15.21 8.46 -9.24
N PRO A 85 16.35 8.49 -8.52
CA PRO A 85 16.41 8.00 -7.15
C PRO A 85 15.46 8.79 -6.24
N LEU A 86 14.35 8.19 -5.84
CA LEU A 86 13.50 8.72 -4.77
C LEU A 86 14.23 8.55 -3.43
N THR A 87 14.47 9.65 -2.73
CA THR A 87 14.91 9.65 -1.34
C THR A 87 13.92 10.48 -0.52
N PHE A 88 13.61 10.01 0.68
CA PHE A 88 12.85 10.79 1.64
C PHE A 88 13.83 11.73 2.35
N ASP A 89 13.53 13.03 2.33
CA ASP A 89 14.10 13.96 3.31
C ASP A 89 13.41 13.71 4.66
N GLY A 90 14.01 14.11 5.78
CA GLY A 90 13.58 13.75 7.14
C GLY A 90 12.18 14.20 7.58
N GLY A 91 11.33 14.67 6.65
CA GLY A 91 9.91 14.98 6.84
C GLY A 91 9.00 14.09 5.98
N ASN A 92 7.68 14.23 6.15
CA ASN A 92 6.67 13.53 5.33
C ASN A 92 6.58 14.04 3.88
N GLU A 93 7.45 14.95 3.48
CA GLU A 93 7.46 15.60 2.17
C GLU A 93 8.37 14.82 1.23
N THR A 94 7.83 14.45 0.07
CA THR A 94 8.58 13.77 -0.98
C THR A 94 9.04 14.80 -2.00
N TYR A 95 10.35 14.95 -2.17
CA TYR A 95 10.95 15.86 -3.15
C TYR A 95 11.45 15.07 -4.35
N GLN A 96 11.10 15.52 -5.56
CA GLN A 96 11.73 15.06 -6.78
C GLN A 96 12.99 15.92 -7.00
N ILE A 97 14.14 15.27 -7.03
CA ILE A 97 15.42 15.93 -7.33
C ILE A 97 15.70 15.67 -8.82
N ASP A 98 15.88 16.76 -9.57
CA ASP A 98 16.28 16.75 -10.99
C ASP A 98 17.78 16.42 -11.14
#